data_AF-A0A7X0V2K9-F1
#
_entry.id   AF-A0A7X0V2K9-F1
#
_cell.length_a   1.000
_cell.length_b   1.000
_cell.length_c   1.000
_cell.angle_alpha   90.00
_cell.angle_beta   90.00
_cell.angle_gamma   90.00
#
_symmetry.space_group_name_H-M   'P 1'
#
loop_
_entity.id
_entity.type
_entity.pdbx_description
1 polymer ?
#
loop_
_entity_poly.entity_id
_entity_poly.type
_entity_poly.pdbx_seq_one_letter_code
_entity_poly.pdbx_strand_id
1 'polypeptide(L)' 'MKFSKIYDPRQMNSYQFVAATGLVMTLVAHLILAIVGKTVDNFVALYICWAVFFTLGTIANFNSSPDDHDHHHHH' A
#
# COMPACT_ATOMS: atom_id res chain seq x y z
N MET A 1 -11.27 6.79 18.94
CA MET A 1 -10.45 6.50 17.75
C MET A 1 -11.21 7.03 16.53
N LYS A 2 -10.65 8.00 15.80
CA LYS A 2 -11.32 8.61 14.63
C LYS A 2 -10.97 7.79 13.38
N PHE A 3 -11.92 6.97 12.93
CA PHE A 3 -11.84 6.17 11.69
C PHE A 3 -11.67 7.00 10.40
N SER A 4 -11.76 8.33 10.49
CA SER A 4 -11.62 9.27 9.37
C SER A 4 -10.23 9.27 8.71
N LYS A 5 -9.18 8.80 9.38
CA LYS A 5 -7.81 8.83 8.81
C LYS A 5 -7.57 7.76 7.74
N ILE A 6 -8.44 6.75 7.64
CA ILE A 6 -8.32 5.65 6.67
C ILE A 6 -8.87 6.05 5.30
N TYR A 7 -9.72 7.08 5.23
CA TYR A 7 -10.43 7.47 4.01
C TYR A 7 -9.88 8.70 3.29
N ASP A 8 -8.80 9.30 3.80
CA ASP A 8 -8.17 10.46 3.18
C ASP A 8 -6.90 10.03 2.42
N PRO A 9 -6.98 9.77 1.10
CA PRO A 9 -5.82 9.35 0.31
C PRO A 9 -4.69 10.40 0.27
N ARG A 10 -4.95 11.65 0.68
CA ARG A 10 -3.92 12.70 0.78
C ARG A 10 -3.01 12.56 2.01
N GLN A 11 -3.35 11.69 2.97
CA GLN A 11 -2.51 11.39 4.14
C GLN A 11 -1.79 10.05 4.02
N MET A 12 -1.92 9.37 2.89
CA MET A 12 -1.34 8.05 2.66
C MET A 12 0.09 8.19 2.10
N ASN A 13 1.10 7.74 2.86
CA ASN A 13 2.51 7.74 2.45
C ASN A 13 2.70 6.98 1.12
N SER A 14 3.68 7.38 0.31
CA SER A 14 3.97 6.84 -1.02
C SER A 14 4.12 5.31 -1.02
N TYR A 15 4.68 4.73 0.05
CA TYR A 15 4.80 3.28 0.24
C TYR A 15 3.46 2.55 0.32
N GLN A 16 2.47 3.13 1.01
CA GLN A 16 1.13 2.53 1.09
C GLN A 16 0.39 2.64 -0.26
N PHE A 17 0.58 3.73 -1.01
CA PHE A 17 0.01 3.90 -2.33
C PHE A 17 0.54 2.87 -3.33
N VAL A 18 1.86 2.66 -3.35
CA VAL A 18 2.49 1.63 -4.20
C VAL A 18 2.00 0.25 -3.82
N ALA A 19 1.95 -0.08 -2.53
CA ALA A 19 1.48 -1.38 -2.08
C ALA A 19 -0.01 -1.63 -2.39
N ALA A 20 -0.88 -0.63 -2.22
CA ALA A 20 -2.29 -0.71 -2.62
C ALA A 20 -2.44 -0.92 -4.13
N THR A 21 -1.68 -0.16 -4.94
CA THR A 21 -1.68 -0.31 -6.40
C THR A 21 -1.21 -1.70 -6.83
N GLY A 22 -0.15 -2.23 -6.21
CA GLY A 22 0.35 -3.58 -6.46
C GLY A 22 -0.66 -4.67 -6.11
N LEU A 23 -1.41 -4.50 -5.01
CA LEU A 23 -2.49 -5.40 -4.61
C LEU A 23 -3.64 -5.40 -5.62
N VAL A 24 -4.07 -4.22 -6.08
CA VAL A 24 -5.12 -4.07 -7.10
C VAL A 24 -4.70 -4.73 -8.41
N MET A 25 -3.48 -4.46 -8.88
CA MET A 25 -2.97 -5.07 -10.12
C MET A 25 -2.84 -6.59 -10.01
N THR A 26 -2.46 -7.12 -8.84
CA THR A 26 -2.43 -8.57 -8.57
C THR A 26 -3.83 -9.18 -8.63
N LEU A 27 -4.84 -8.49 -8.09
CA LEU A 27 -6.25 -8.89 -8.16
C LEU A 27 -6.76 -8.93 -9.60
N VAL A 28 -6.45 -7.91 -10.40
CA VAL A 28 -6.79 -7.86 -11.83
C VAL A 28 -6.12 -9.00 -12.58
N ALA A 29 -4.84 -9.26 -12.35
CA ALA A 29 -4.14 -10.38 -12.97
C ALA A 29 -4.75 -11.73 -12.60
N HIS A 30 -5.19 -11.92 -11.35
CA HIS A 30 -5.87 -13.13 -10.92
C HIS A 30 -7.22 -13.33 -11.62
N LEU A 31 -7.99 -12.25 -11.81
CA LEU A 31 -9.24 -12.29 -12.56
C LEU A 31 -9.01 -12.66 -14.03
N ILE A 32 -7.98 -12.09 -14.67
CA ILE A 32 -7.59 -12.44 -16.04
C ILE A 32 -7.21 -13.92 -16.12
N LEU A 33 -6.39 -14.41 -15.18
CA LEU A 33 -6.02 -15.82 -15.11
C LEU A 33 -7.23 -16.74 -14.93
N ALA A 34 -8.20 -16.36 -14.10
CA ALA A 34 -9.45 -17.10 -13.92
C ALA A 34 -10.29 -17.15 -15.20
N ILE A 35 -10.40 -16.04 -15.94
CA ILE A 35 -11.12 -15.97 -17.21
C ILE A 35 -10.41 -16.80 -18.29
N VAL A 36 -9.08 -16.80 -18.31
CA VAL A 36 -8.26 -17.58 -19.23
C VAL A 36 -8.19 -19.07 -18.82
N GLY A 37 -8.64 -19.43 -17.62
CA GLY A 37 -8.59 -20.79 -17.09
C GLY A 37 -7.17 -21.28 -16.78
N LYS A 38 -6.24 -20.36 -16.52
CA LYS A 38 -4.83 -20.69 -16.26
C LYS A 38 -4.50 -20.49 -14.79
N THR A 39 -3.99 -21.52 -14.14
CA THR A 39 -3.51 -21.45 -12.76
C THR A 39 -1.99 -21.27 -12.75
N VAL A 40 -1.49 -20.43 -11.84
CA VAL A 40 -0.05 -20.27 -11.60
C VAL A 40 0.22 -20.70 -10.17
N ASP A 41 1.04 -21.74 -10.01
CA ASP A 41 1.49 -22.16 -8.69
C ASP A 41 2.21 -21.01 -7.99
N ASN A 42 1.94 -20.84 -6.69
CA ASN A 42 2.42 -19.73 -5.87
C ASN A 42 1.88 -18.33 -6.21
N PHE A 43 0.83 -18.17 -7.02
CA PHE A 43 0.22 -16.85 -7.21
C PHE A 43 -0.25 -16.21 -5.89
N VAL A 44 -0.61 -17.04 -4.91
CA VAL A 44 -0.94 -16.59 -3.54
C VAL A 44 0.23 -15.86 -2.87
N ALA A 45 1.48 -16.21 -3.18
CA ALA A 45 2.65 -15.53 -2.63
C ALA A 45 2.73 -14.05 -3.03
N LEU A 46 2.17 -13.67 -4.20
CA LEU A 46 2.10 -12.28 -4.62
C LEU A 46 1.19 -11.46 -3.69
N TYR A 47 0.03 -12.00 -3.30
CA TYR A 47 -0.86 -11.34 -2.35
C TYR A 47 -0.20 -11.16 -0.98
N ILE A 48 0.50 -12.19 -0.50
CA ILE A 48 1.24 -12.14 0.77
C ILE A 48 2.34 -11.09 0.68
N CYS A 49 3.12 -11.05 -0.41
CA CYS A 49 4.18 -10.07 -0.63
C CYS A 49 3.64 -8.63 -0.52
N TRP A 50 2.55 -8.32 -1.23
CA TRP A 50 1.95 -6.99 -1.19
C TRP A 50 1.32 -6.66 0.17
N ALA A 51 0.71 -7.63 0.85
CA ALA A 51 0.18 -7.45 2.19
C ALA A 51 1.29 -7.12 3.21
N VAL A 52 2.45 -7.80 3.11
CA VAL A 52 3.62 -7.51 3.95
C VAL A 52 4.17 -6.12 3.63
N PHE A 53 4.32 -5.76 2.36
CA PHE A 53 4.78 -4.43 1.94
C PHE A 53 3.86 -3.31 2.45
N PHE A 54 2.54 -3.51 2.33
CA PHE A 54 1.55 -2.55 2.83
C PHE A 54 1.63 -2.40 4.35
N THR A 55 1.78 -3.52 5.07
CA THR A 55 1.90 -3.54 6.54
C THR A 55 3.17 -2.80 6.99
N LEU A 56 4.31 -3.08 6.36
CA LEU A 56 5.58 -2.39 6.66
C LEU A 56 5.51 -0.90 6.32
N GLY A 57 4.95 -0.53 5.17
CA GLY A 57 4.72 0.88 4.80
C GLY A 57 3.74 1.59 5.75
N THR A 58 2.79 0.85 6.32
CA THR A 58 1.88 1.34 7.36
C THR A 58 2.62 1.60 8.67
N ILE A 59 3.43 0.66 9.14
CA ILE A 59 4.26 0.82 10.34
C ILE A 59 5.24 1.99 10.17
N ALA A 60 5.93 2.07 9.03
CA ALA A 60 6.85 3.17 8.73
C ALA A 60 6.14 4.53 8.73
N ASN A 61 4.93 4.61 8.17
CA ASN A 61 4.10 5.81 8.19
C ASN A 61 3.60 6.20 9.59
N PHE A 62 3.33 5.22 10.46
CA PHE A 62 2.97 5.48 11.86
C PHE A 62 4.17 5.95 12.69
N ASN A 63 5.37 5.48 12.35
CA ASN A 63 6.62 5.85 13.03
C ASN A 63 7.21 7.17 12.52
N SER A 64 6.83 7.62 11.32
CA SER A 64 7.12 8.98 10.87
C SER A 64 6.20 9.96 11.60
N SER A 65 6.70 10.52 12.70
CA SER A 65 6.08 11.66 13.39
C SER A 65 5.91 12.85 12.43
N PRO A 66 4.81 13.62 12.52
CA PRO A 66 4.58 14.79 11.67
C PRO A 66 5.34 16.07 12.11
N ASP A 67 6.41 15.98 12.90
CA ASP A 67 6.98 17.13 13.63
C ASP A 67 8.31 17.67 13.09
N ASP A 68 8.72 17.34 11.87
CA ASP A 68 9.90 17.96 11.23
C ASP A 68 9.56 18.58 9.86
N HIS A 69 8.37 19.18 9.75
CA HIS A 69 8.19 20.29 8.82
C HIS A 69 8.64 21.58 9.52
N ASP A 70 9.86 21.58 10.05
CA ASP A 70 10.56 22.82 10.38
C ASP A 70 10.78 23.55 9.06
N HIS A 71 9.94 24.55 8.89
CA HIS A 71 9.96 25.47 7.79
C HIS A 71 11.37 25.98 7.56
N HIS A 72 11.91 25.68 6.38
CA HIS A 72 13.00 26.45 5.78
C HIS A 72 12.55 27.90 5.58
N HIS A 73 12.59 28.71 6.63
CA HIS A 73 12.66 30.16 6.51
C HIS A 73 14.13 30.53 6.34
N HIS A 74 14.53 30.67 5.08
CA HIS A 74 15.73 31.37 4.67
C HIS A 74 15.76 32.78 5.31
N HIS A 75 16.89 33.13 5.92
CA HIS A 75 17.27 34.51 6.21
C HIS A 75 18.28 34.97 5.15
#